data_AF-A0A7V9FGE4-F1
#
_entry.id   AF-A0A7V9FGE4-F1
#
_cell.length_a   1.000
_cell.length_b   1.000
_cell.length_c   1.000
_cell.angle_alpha   90.00
_cell.angle_beta   90.00
_cell.angle_gamma   90.00
#
_symmetry.space_group_name_H-M   'P 1'
#
loop_
_entity.id
_entity.type
_entity.pdbx_description
1 polymer ?
#
loop_
_entity_poly.entity_id
_entity_poly.type
_entity_poly.pdbx_seq_one_letter_code
_entity_poly.pdbx_strand_id
1 'polypeptide(L)'
;RVADAVVASCALPGIFPPRVINGRAYVDGAVVENLPVRLAAALGEGPILAVNVGSTGVVRSATETEGFAATYIRGLEIAMQTQIEGQLRAWTGPPLVLVQPRVEHISMFAFDKTEELLEAGYRSTIQTLDQLGGRLGAIAGGMHPTRRLKVLVDEERCVGCGTCVVQAPKVFRLDPRRGKAEVHTPIQTWSPIDGAYLLGCPTAAISVRPEDSAA
;
A
#
# COMPACT_ATOMS: atom_id res chain seq x y z
N ARG A 1 20.09 6.95 -24.80
CA ARG A 1 18.92 7.78 -25.19
C ARG A 1 17.78 7.53 -24.19
N VAL A 2 16.72 8.36 -24.14
CA VAL A 2 15.59 8.14 -23.20
C VAL A 2 14.98 6.74 -23.37
N ALA A 3 14.80 6.30 -24.62
CA ALA A 3 14.26 4.96 -24.90
C ALA A 3 15.09 3.82 -24.28
N ASP A 4 16.42 3.93 -24.23
CA ASP A 4 17.27 2.90 -23.62
C ASP A 4 17.01 2.80 -22.11
N ALA A 5 16.87 3.96 -21.45
CA ALA A 5 16.60 4.03 -20.01
C ALA A 5 15.20 3.48 -19.68
N VAL A 6 14.19 3.82 -20.50
CA VAL A 6 12.83 3.30 -20.32
C VAL A 6 12.78 1.79 -20.53
N VAL A 7 13.39 1.27 -21.60
CA VAL A 7 13.45 -0.18 -21.85
C VAL A 7 14.19 -0.91 -20.72
N ALA A 8 15.30 -0.36 -20.22
CA ALA A 8 15.99 -0.90 -19.06
C ALA A 8 15.10 -0.92 -17.81
N SER A 9 14.37 0.18 -17.56
CA SER A 9 13.47 0.30 -16.41
C SER A 9 12.25 -0.63 -16.48
N CYS A 10 11.92 -1.18 -17.64
CA CYS A 10 10.81 -2.13 -17.85
C CYS A 10 11.31 -3.56 -18.12
N ALA A 11 12.62 -3.83 -18.01
CA ALA A 11 13.23 -5.12 -18.32
C ALA A 11 13.04 -6.12 -17.17
N LEU A 12 11.79 -6.52 -16.93
CA LEU A 12 11.39 -7.36 -15.80
C LEU A 12 12.10 -8.72 -15.86
N PRO A 13 12.86 -9.12 -14.83
CA PRO A 13 13.55 -10.41 -14.82
C PRO A 13 12.59 -11.57 -15.07
N GLY A 14 13.06 -12.59 -15.78
CA GLY A 14 12.23 -13.75 -16.17
C GLY A 14 11.24 -13.51 -17.32
N ILE A 15 10.98 -12.25 -17.68
CA ILE A 15 10.05 -11.87 -18.76
C ILE A 15 10.79 -11.22 -19.93
N PHE A 16 11.67 -10.25 -19.63
CA PHE A 16 12.46 -9.53 -20.62
C PHE A 16 13.96 -9.68 -20.35
N PRO A 17 14.81 -9.70 -21.40
CA PRO A 17 16.26 -9.76 -21.22
C PRO A 17 16.79 -8.45 -20.62
N PRO A 18 17.88 -8.48 -19.83
CA PRO A 18 18.54 -7.27 -19.34
C PRO A 18 18.97 -6.36 -20.49
N ARG A 19 18.83 -5.04 -20.29
CA ARG A 19 19.28 -4.03 -21.26
C ARG A 19 20.71 -3.61 -20.95
N VAL A 20 21.61 -3.70 -21.93
CA VAL A 20 23.00 -3.22 -21.76
C VAL A 20 23.11 -1.76 -22.18
N ILE A 21 23.58 -0.91 -21.27
CA ILE A 21 23.86 0.52 -21.53
C ILE A 21 25.29 0.80 -21.06
N ASN A 22 26.14 1.32 -21.95
CA ASN A 22 27.55 1.63 -21.66
C ASN A 22 28.32 0.46 -20.99
N GLY A 23 28.08 -0.77 -21.46
CA GLY A 23 28.73 -1.98 -20.95
C GLY A 23 28.22 -2.50 -19.61
N ARG A 24 27.18 -1.90 -19.03
CA ARG A 24 26.51 -2.38 -17.81
C ARG A 24 25.15 -2.97 -18.13
N ALA A 25 24.82 -4.10 -17.53
CA ALA A 25 23.50 -4.73 -17.65
C ALA A 25 22.52 -4.14 -16.64
N TYR A 26 21.34 -3.76 -17.10
CA TYR A 26 20.26 -3.19 -16.32
C TYR A 26 19.00 -4.06 -16.43
N VAL A 27 18.25 -4.12 -15.34
CA VAL A 27 16.94 -4.78 -15.25
C VAL A 27 15.93 -3.77 -14.73
N ASP A 28 14.67 -4.16 -14.70
CA ASP A 28 13.56 -3.36 -14.18
C ASP A 28 13.87 -2.80 -12.78
N GLY A 29 13.53 -1.53 -12.57
CA GLY A 29 13.80 -0.81 -11.32
C GLY A 29 12.98 -1.31 -10.13
N ALA A 30 11.87 -2.01 -10.38
CA ALA A 30 10.99 -2.53 -9.36
C ALA A 30 11.62 -3.60 -8.46
N VAL A 31 12.75 -4.19 -8.87
CA VAL A 31 13.56 -5.09 -8.01
C VAL A 31 14.35 -4.34 -6.92
N VAL A 32 14.43 -3.01 -7.01
CA VAL A 32 15.12 -2.14 -6.04
C VAL A 32 14.15 -1.15 -5.40
N GLU A 33 13.33 -0.48 -6.21
CA GLU A 33 12.38 0.55 -5.76
C GLU A 33 11.21 0.68 -6.76
N ASN A 34 10.14 -0.09 -6.56
CA ASN A 34 8.95 -0.09 -7.46
C ASN A 34 8.12 1.20 -7.36
N LEU A 35 8.12 1.86 -6.20
CA LEU A 35 7.45 3.15 -5.99
C LEU A 35 8.50 4.17 -5.51
N PRO A 36 9.18 4.90 -6.43
CA PRO A 36 10.37 5.70 -6.13
C PRO A 36 10.11 7.04 -5.42
N VAL A 37 9.37 6.99 -4.31
CA VAL A 37 9.04 8.16 -3.48
C VAL A 37 10.28 8.80 -2.86
N ARG A 38 11.33 8.02 -2.57
CA ARG A 38 12.57 8.55 -1.97
C ARG A 38 13.36 9.37 -2.98
N LEU A 39 13.48 8.88 -4.22
CA LEU A 39 14.08 9.63 -5.30
C LEU A 39 13.27 10.89 -5.60
N ALA A 40 11.94 10.79 -5.65
CA ALA A 40 11.07 11.96 -5.84
C ALA A 40 11.30 13.03 -4.76
N ALA A 41 11.47 12.64 -3.49
CA ALA A 41 11.77 13.57 -2.41
C ALA A 41 13.15 14.21 -2.53
N ALA A 42 14.14 13.47 -3.02
CA ALA A 42 15.49 14.00 -3.21
C ALA A 42 15.56 15.01 -4.37
N LEU A 43 14.64 14.94 -5.34
CA LEU A 43 14.64 15.75 -6.55
C LEU A 43 13.89 17.08 -6.44
N GLY A 44 13.06 17.34 -5.42
CA GLY A 44 12.23 18.54 -5.43
C GLY A 44 11.66 19.00 -4.09
N GLU A 45 11.12 20.22 -4.10
CA GLU A 45 10.39 20.84 -3.00
C GLU A 45 8.89 20.79 -3.29
N GLY A 46 8.16 19.94 -2.58
CA GLY A 46 6.71 19.86 -2.71
C GLY A 46 6.12 18.56 -2.17
N PRO A 47 4.78 18.46 -2.10
CA PRO A 47 4.12 17.19 -1.85
C PRO A 47 4.45 16.21 -2.99
N ILE A 48 4.66 14.95 -2.65
CA ILE A 48 4.79 13.87 -3.62
C ILE A 48 3.40 13.30 -3.91
N LEU A 49 3.01 13.22 -5.18
CA LEU A 49 1.87 12.43 -5.61
C LEU A 49 2.37 11.07 -6.10
N ALA A 50 2.16 10.02 -5.30
CA ALA A 50 2.54 8.67 -5.63
C ALA A 50 1.32 7.87 -6.10
N VAL A 51 1.44 7.26 -7.28
CA VAL A 51 0.41 6.36 -7.82
C VAL A 51 0.87 4.93 -7.63
N ASN A 52 0.27 4.22 -6.68
CA ASN A 52 0.57 2.82 -6.41
C ASN A 52 -0.51 1.94 -7.06
N VAL A 53 -0.12 1.25 -8.13
CA VAL A 53 -0.95 0.25 -8.85
C VAL A 53 -0.72 -1.18 -8.35
N GLY A 54 0.01 -1.35 -7.25
CA GLY A 54 0.26 -2.65 -6.62
C GLY A 54 -1.03 -3.33 -6.18
N SER A 55 -1.11 -4.64 -6.42
CA SER A 55 -2.29 -5.46 -6.11
C SER A 55 -2.35 -5.80 -4.61
N THR A 56 -2.91 -4.89 -3.81
CA THR A 56 -3.21 -5.16 -2.40
C THR A 56 -4.57 -5.85 -2.26
N GLY A 57 -4.60 -7.18 -2.36
CA GLY A 57 -5.73 -7.91 -1.78
C GLY A 57 -6.24 -9.16 -2.50
N VAL A 58 -5.72 -9.51 -3.68
CA VAL A 58 -6.20 -10.74 -4.33
C VAL A 58 -5.36 -11.93 -3.87
N VAL A 59 -5.94 -12.73 -2.96
CA VAL A 59 -5.69 -14.17 -2.93
C VAL A 59 -6.14 -14.69 -4.29
N ARG A 60 -5.23 -14.81 -5.26
CA ARG A 60 -5.55 -15.46 -6.53
C ARG A 60 -5.68 -16.95 -6.22
N SER A 61 -6.91 -17.43 -6.08
CA SER A 61 -7.23 -18.84 -5.87
C SER A 61 -6.94 -19.65 -7.15
N ALA A 62 -5.67 -19.79 -7.53
CA ALA A 62 -5.22 -20.65 -8.63
C ALA A 62 -3.69 -20.80 -8.77
N THR A 63 -2.85 -20.08 -8.01
CA THR A 63 -1.39 -20.09 -8.26
C THR A 63 -0.71 -21.45 -8.06
N GLU A 64 -1.34 -22.39 -7.33
CA GLU A 64 -0.81 -23.75 -7.18
C GLU A 64 -0.96 -24.60 -8.45
N THR A 65 -1.83 -24.21 -9.38
CA THR A 65 -2.16 -24.98 -10.60
C THR A 65 -1.59 -24.39 -11.91
N GLU A 66 -0.92 -23.24 -11.86
CA GLU A 66 -0.55 -22.46 -13.06
C GLU A 66 0.95 -22.56 -13.47
N GLY A 67 1.74 -23.41 -12.81
CA GLY A 67 3.13 -23.71 -13.19
C GLY A 67 4.16 -22.62 -12.83
N PHE A 68 5.42 -22.85 -13.20
CA PHE A 68 6.57 -22.03 -12.77
C PHE A 68 6.39 -20.53 -13.06
N ALA A 69 5.90 -20.17 -14.24
CA ALA A 69 5.75 -18.77 -14.64
C ALA A 69 4.76 -18.02 -13.73
N ALA A 70 3.62 -18.63 -13.41
CA ALA A 70 2.63 -18.02 -12.51
C ALA A 70 3.14 -17.93 -11.07
N THR A 71 3.83 -18.96 -10.57
CA THR A 71 4.49 -18.93 -9.27
C THR A 71 5.55 -17.83 -9.20
N TYR A 72 6.35 -17.70 -10.25
CA TYR A 72 7.39 -16.69 -10.35
C TYR A 72 6.81 -15.26 -10.36
N ILE A 73 5.84 -14.99 -11.23
CA ILE A 73 5.16 -13.69 -11.32
C ILE A 73 4.52 -13.34 -9.97
N ARG A 74 3.85 -14.31 -9.33
CA ARG A 74 3.25 -14.07 -8.02
C ARG A 74 4.29 -13.76 -6.94
N GLY A 75 5.40 -14.50 -6.92
CA GLY A 75 6.51 -14.24 -5.99
C GLY A 75 7.09 -12.83 -6.19
N LEU A 76 7.24 -12.41 -7.44
CA LEU A 76 7.71 -11.07 -7.79
C LEU A 76 6.73 -9.98 -7.35
N GLU A 77 5.43 -10.14 -7.60
CA GLU A 77 4.38 -9.23 -7.11
C GLU A 77 4.43 -9.08 -5.58
N ILE A 78 4.53 -10.19 -4.85
CA ILE A 78 4.60 -10.19 -3.38
C ILE A 78 5.85 -9.46 -2.89
N ALA A 79 7.01 -9.70 -3.51
CA ALA A 79 8.26 -9.05 -3.15
C ALA A 79 8.19 -7.53 -3.38
N MET A 80 7.70 -7.11 -4.55
CA MET A 80 7.49 -5.70 -4.88
C MET A 80 6.53 -5.01 -3.90
N GLN A 81 5.42 -5.68 -3.58
CA GLN A 81 4.42 -5.14 -2.66
C GLN A 81 4.98 -5.00 -1.24
N THR A 82 5.70 -6.02 -0.76
CA THR A 82 6.37 -5.99 0.56
C THR A 82 7.37 -4.83 0.64
N GLN A 83 8.10 -4.57 -0.44
CA GLN A 83 9.03 -3.46 -0.53
C GLN A 83 8.33 -2.11 -0.47
N ILE A 84 7.26 -1.91 -1.25
CA ILE A 84 6.45 -0.68 -1.21
C ILE A 84 5.90 -0.45 0.20
N GLU A 85 5.33 -1.47 0.83
CA GLU A 85 4.79 -1.36 2.19
C GLU A 85 5.86 -0.97 3.21
N GLY A 86 7.03 -1.62 3.16
CA GLY A 86 8.15 -1.29 4.05
C GLY A 86 8.61 0.16 3.88
N GLN A 87 8.72 0.63 2.62
CA GLN A 87 9.12 2.00 2.31
C GLN A 87 8.09 3.02 2.79
N LEU A 88 6.80 2.78 2.54
CA LEU A 88 5.73 3.68 2.95
C LEU A 88 5.58 3.71 4.48
N ARG A 89 5.70 2.57 5.18
CA ARG A 89 5.65 2.51 6.65
C ARG A 89 6.78 3.29 7.32
N ALA A 90 7.96 3.30 6.70
CA ALA A 90 9.12 4.04 7.19
C ALA A 90 9.17 5.50 6.69
N TRP A 91 8.14 5.98 5.99
CA TRP A 91 8.16 7.29 5.36
C TRP A 91 8.16 8.44 6.37
N THR A 92 9.19 9.29 6.27
CA THR A 92 9.35 10.51 7.08
C THR A 92 9.66 11.74 6.21
N GLY A 93 9.50 11.62 4.90
CA GLY A 93 9.78 12.67 3.93
C GLY A 93 8.68 13.75 3.84
N PRO A 94 8.66 14.53 2.75
CA PRO A 94 7.63 15.56 2.53
C PRO A 94 6.21 14.94 2.48
N PRO A 95 5.15 15.78 2.52
CA PRO A 95 3.78 15.31 2.36
C PRO A 95 3.63 14.34 1.19
N LEU A 96 3.03 13.18 1.42
CA LEU A 96 2.88 12.13 0.42
C LEU A 96 1.40 11.86 0.18
N VAL A 97 0.90 12.20 -1.01
CA VAL A 97 -0.44 11.85 -1.46
C VAL A 97 -0.37 10.52 -2.19
N LEU A 98 -0.99 9.50 -1.62
CA LEU A 98 -1.01 8.16 -2.21
C LEU A 98 -2.34 7.93 -2.94
N VAL A 99 -2.26 7.71 -4.25
CA VAL A 99 -3.38 7.29 -5.10
C VAL A 99 -3.26 5.80 -5.35
N GLN A 100 -4.31 5.05 -5.03
CA GLN A 100 -4.37 3.61 -5.24
C GLN A 100 -5.57 3.25 -6.13
N PRO A 101 -5.36 3.10 -7.45
CA PRO A 101 -6.37 2.56 -8.35
C PRO A 101 -6.74 1.12 -7.96
N ARG A 102 -8.05 0.83 -7.93
CA ARG A 102 -8.56 -0.53 -7.68
C ARG A 102 -8.47 -1.37 -8.95
N VAL A 103 -7.33 -2.02 -9.15
CA VAL A 103 -6.99 -2.81 -10.34
C VAL A 103 -6.47 -4.21 -9.98
N GLU A 104 -6.67 -4.64 -8.75
CA GLU A 104 -6.07 -5.85 -8.18
C GLU A 104 -6.52 -7.14 -8.89
N HIS A 105 -7.69 -7.10 -9.52
CA HIS A 105 -8.27 -8.18 -10.33
C HIS A 105 -7.71 -8.26 -11.76
N ILE A 106 -6.99 -7.24 -12.22
CA ILE A 106 -6.41 -7.17 -13.56
C ILE A 106 -5.00 -7.74 -13.51
N SER A 107 -4.69 -8.71 -14.39
CA SER A 107 -3.33 -9.25 -14.50
C SER A 107 -2.36 -8.20 -15.04
N MET A 108 -1.09 -8.23 -14.60
CA MET A 108 0.00 -7.40 -15.15
C MET A 108 0.11 -7.50 -16.68
N PHE A 109 -0.28 -8.64 -17.26
CA PHE A 109 -0.21 -8.91 -18.70
C PHE A 109 -1.57 -8.84 -19.42
N ALA A 110 -2.61 -8.27 -18.80
CA ALA A 110 -3.94 -8.10 -19.39
C ALA A 110 -4.04 -6.82 -20.24
N PHE A 111 -3.42 -6.84 -21.42
CA PHE A 111 -3.38 -5.69 -22.33
C PHE A 111 -4.75 -5.34 -22.97
N ASP A 112 -5.73 -6.23 -22.86
CA ASP A 112 -7.11 -6.04 -23.31
C ASP A 112 -7.97 -5.19 -22.35
N LYS A 113 -7.44 -4.82 -21.17
CA LYS A 113 -8.15 -4.05 -20.13
C LYS A 113 -7.73 -2.57 -20.05
N THR A 114 -7.18 -2.03 -21.13
CA THR A 114 -6.61 -0.68 -21.16
C THR A 114 -7.64 0.39 -20.74
N GLU A 115 -8.86 0.37 -21.28
CA GLU A 115 -9.89 1.37 -20.92
C GLU A 115 -10.27 1.31 -19.44
N GLU A 116 -10.40 0.11 -18.88
CA GLU A 116 -10.71 -0.11 -17.48
C GLU A 116 -9.59 0.41 -16.56
N LEU A 117 -8.33 0.16 -16.93
CA LEU A 117 -7.16 0.67 -16.19
C LEU A 117 -7.11 2.20 -16.19
N LEU A 118 -7.38 2.83 -17.35
CA LEU A 118 -7.41 4.29 -17.48
C LEU A 118 -8.52 4.91 -16.61
N GLU A 119 -9.73 4.35 -16.68
CA GLU A 119 -10.87 4.80 -15.88
C GLU A 119 -10.61 4.62 -14.38
N ALA A 120 -10.05 3.48 -13.98
CA ALA A 120 -9.68 3.23 -12.58
C ALA A 120 -8.66 4.26 -12.06
N GLY A 121 -7.65 4.59 -12.86
CA GLY A 121 -6.66 5.63 -12.54
C GLY A 121 -7.28 7.02 -12.43
N TYR A 122 -8.11 7.40 -13.40
CA TYR A 122 -8.82 8.69 -13.41
C TYR A 122 -9.70 8.84 -12.18
N ARG A 123 -10.60 7.87 -11.94
CA ARG A 123 -11.53 7.87 -10.81
C ARG A 123 -10.82 7.96 -9.47
N SER A 124 -9.79 7.14 -9.24
CA SER A 124 -9.04 7.15 -7.98
C SER A 124 -8.29 8.47 -7.76
N THR A 125 -7.78 9.08 -8.83
CA THR A 125 -7.09 10.37 -8.75
C THR A 125 -8.08 11.49 -8.38
N ILE A 126 -9.21 11.60 -9.10
CA ILE A 126 -10.25 12.60 -8.81
C ILE A 126 -10.76 12.45 -7.38
N GLN A 127 -11.10 11.23 -6.95
CA GLN A 127 -11.59 10.98 -5.59
C GLN A 127 -10.56 11.39 -4.52
N THR A 128 -9.26 11.23 -4.81
CA THR A 128 -8.19 11.64 -3.89
C THR A 128 -8.06 13.16 -3.84
N LEU A 129 -8.12 13.84 -5.00
CA LEU A 129 -8.07 15.30 -5.09
C LEU A 129 -9.28 15.96 -4.42
N ASP A 130 -10.47 15.37 -4.56
CA ASP A 130 -11.70 15.84 -3.91
C ASP A 130 -11.57 15.74 -2.37
N GLN A 131 -11.02 14.64 -1.85
CA GLN A 131 -10.74 14.47 -0.42
C GLN A 131 -9.73 15.49 0.11
N LEU A 132 -8.84 15.99 -0.73
CA LEU A 132 -7.86 17.03 -0.40
C LEU A 132 -8.41 18.46 -0.59
N GLY A 133 -9.67 18.60 -1.02
CA GLY A 133 -10.27 19.91 -1.33
C GLY A 133 -9.54 20.67 -2.43
N GLY A 134 -8.86 19.96 -3.35
CA GLY A 134 -8.12 20.55 -4.47
C GLY A 134 -6.83 21.32 -4.10
N ARG A 135 -6.37 21.27 -2.84
CA ARG A 135 -5.23 22.07 -2.36
C ARG A 135 -3.99 21.22 -2.12
N LEU A 136 -3.24 20.91 -3.18
CA LEU A 136 -1.96 20.19 -3.09
C LEU A 136 -0.86 21.00 -2.36
N GLY A 137 -0.79 22.31 -2.57
CA GLY A 137 0.29 23.16 -2.03
C GLY A 137 0.25 23.45 -0.52
N ALA A 138 -0.80 23.03 0.20
CA ALA A 138 -1.00 23.32 1.62
C ALA A 138 -1.22 22.05 2.48
N ILE A 139 -0.82 20.89 1.95
CA ILE A 139 -1.02 19.61 2.63
C ILE A 139 -0.03 19.48 3.80
N ALA A 140 -0.55 19.09 4.97
CA ALA A 140 0.28 18.84 6.15
C ALA A 140 1.27 17.69 5.93
N GLY A 141 2.34 17.64 6.72
CA GLY A 141 3.28 16.52 6.70
C GLY A 141 2.58 15.16 6.92
N GLY A 142 3.19 14.09 6.41
CA GLY A 142 2.66 12.72 6.50
C GLY A 142 1.98 12.24 5.21
N MET A 143 1.23 11.13 5.31
CA MET A 143 0.59 10.46 4.17
C MET A 143 -0.91 10.75 4.09
N HIS A 144 -1.40 10.98 2.88
CA HIS A 144 -2.76 11.41 2.57
C HIS A 144 -3.41 10.54 1.49
N PRO A 145 -4.75 10.44 1.43
CA PRO A 145 -5.72 11.11 2.30
C PRO A 145 -5.78 10.48 3.70
N THR A 146 -5.90 11.30 4.73
CA THR A 146 -6.12 10.82 6.10
C THR A 146 -7.60 10.74 6.43
N ARG A 147 -8.01 9.75 7.22
CA ARG A 147 -9.37 9.61 7.73
C ARG A 147 -9.37 9.44 9.24
N ARG A 148 -10.31 10.10 9.92
CA ARG A 148 -10.52 9.90 11.36
C ARG A 148 -11.45 8.71 11.59
N LEU A 149 -10.92 7.70 12.26
CA LEU A 149 -11.59 6.43 12.49
C LEU A 149 -11.59 6.10 13.99
N LYS A 150 -12.72 5.56 14.45
CA LYS A 150 -12.87 4.98 15.79
C LYS A 150 -12.54 3.49 15.75
N VAL A 151 -11.52 3.09 16.49
CA VAL A 151 -11.09 1.70 16.66
C VAL A 151 -11.91 1.04 17.76
N LEU A 152 -12.37 -0.19 17.50
CA LEU A 152 -13.21 -0.97 18.38
C LEU A 152 -12.63 -2.38 18.53
N VAL A 153 -12.80 -2.96 19.73
CA VAL A 153 -12.50 -4.37 20.00
C VAL A 153 -13.80 -5.07 20.40
N ASP A 154 -14.11 -6.15 19.71
CA ASP A 154 -15.15 -7.12 20.08
C ASP A 154 -14.57 -8.07 21.14
N GLU A 155 -15.09 -7.96 22.36
CA GLU A 155 -14.58 -8.72 23.51
C GLU A 155 -14.88 -10.22 23.41
N GLU A 156 -16.00 -10.59 22.78
CA GLU A 156 -16.42 -11.99 22.61
C GLU A 156 -15.47 -12.72 21.66
N ARG A 157 -15.07 -12.04 20.58
CA ARG A 157 -14.10 -12.59 19.61
C ARG A 157 -12.65 -12.46 20.04
N CYS A 158 -12.32 -11.55 20.97
CA CYS A 158 -10.93 -11.33 21.37
C CYS A 158 -10.36 -12.51 22.18
N VAL A 159 -9.26 -13.11 21.73
CA VAL A 159 -8.59 -14.22 22.43
C VAL A 159 -7.42 -13.79 23.32
N GLY A 160 -7.14 -12.48 23.42
CA GLY A 160 -6.10 -11.98 24.31
C GLY A 160 -4.65 -12.22 23.86
N CYS A 161 -4.42 -12.57 22.60
CA CYS A 161 -3.08 -12.92 22.08
C CYS A 161 -2.03 -11.78 22.15
N GLY A 162 -2.46 -10.52 22.28
CA GLY A 162 -1.57 -9.37 22.41
C GLY A 162 -0.96 -8.82 21.12
N THR A 163 -1.23 -9.40 19.94
CA THR A 163 -0.67 -8.94 18.65
C THR A 163 -0.93 -7.45 18.39
N CYS A 164 -2.14 -6.97 18.70
CA CYS A 164 -2.50 -5.55 18.56
C CYS A 164 -1.70 -4.62 19.48
N VAL A 165 -1.33 -5.08 20.69
CA VAL A 165 -0.51 -4.32 21.64
C VAL A 165 0.93 -4.24 21.13
N VAL A 166 1.44 -5.30 20.52
CA VAL A 166 2.78 -5.30 19.91
C VAL A 166 2.81 -4.37 18.69
N GLN A 167 1.78 -4.43 17.84
CA GLN A 167 1.72 -3.64 16.61
C GLN A 167 1.39 -2.16 16.84
N ALA A 168 0.55 -1.85 17.83
CA ALA A 168 0.10 -0.49 18.11
C ALA A 168 -0.05 -0.25 19.62
N PRO A 169 1.06 -0.19 20.38
CA PRO A 169 1.04 -0.03 21.84
C PRO A 169 0.47 1.33 22.30
N LYS A 170 0.39 2.32 21.40
CA LYS A 170 -0.25 3.63 21.65
C LYS A 170 -1.78 3.60 21.49
N VAL A 171 -2.33 2.51 20.95
CA VAL A 171 -3.76 2.35 20.66
C VAL A 171 -4.39 1.32 21.59
N PHE A 172 -3.69 0.21 21.79
CA PHE A 172 -4.17 -0.93 22.56
C PHE A 172 -3.38 -1.14 23.84
N ARG A 173 -4.07 -1.67 24.85
CA ARG A 173 -3.48 -2.28 26.05
C ARG A 173 -4.13 -3.63 26.28
N LEU A 174 -3.45 -4.54 26.98
CA LEU A 174 -4.06 -5.79 27.43
C LEU A 174 -4.61 -5.58 28.83
N ASP A 175 -5.90 -5.85 29.02
CA ASP A 175 -6.53 -5.81 30.34
C ASP A 175 -6.03 -7.01 31.17
N PRO A 176 -5.33 -6.80 32.30
CA PRO A 176 -4.75 -7.89 33.08
C PRO A 176 -5.79 -8.72 33.85
N ARG A 177 -7.01 -8.21 34.04
CA ARG A 177 -8.09 -8.92 34.73
C ARG A 177 -8.89 -9.77 33.76
N ARG A 178 -9.20 -9.22 32.58
CA ARG A 178 -10.02 -9.89 31.57
C ARG A 178 -9.20 -10.73 30.60
N GLY A 179 -7.91 -10.45 30.45
CA GLY A 179 -7.06 -11.05 29.41
C GLY A 179 -7.48 -10.63 28.00
N LYS A 180 -8.14 -9.47 27.86
CA LYS A 180 -8.72 -8.97 26.60
C LYS A 180 -8.02 -7.70 26.16
N ALA A 181 -7.95 -7.49 24.85
CA ALA A 181 -7.45 -6.22 24.31
C ALA A 181 -8.45 -5.10 24.61
N GLU A 182 -7.94 -3.95 25.01
CA GLU A 182 -8.71 -2.74 25.25
C GLU A 182 -8.12 -1.58 24.43
N VAL A 183 -8.99 -0.82 23.79
CA VAL A 183 -8.61 0.40 23.07
C VAL A 183 -8.57 1.56 24.04
N HIS A 184 -7.39 2.09 24.35
CA HIS A 184 -7.25 3.26 25.24
C HIS A 184 -7.16 4.59 24.47
N THR A 185 -6.75 4.53 23.20
CA THR A 185 -6.78 5.69 22.29
C THR A 185 -7.71 5.36 21.12
N PRO A 186 -9.04 5.57 21.27
CA PRO A 186 -10.02 5.04 20.31
C PRO A 186 -10.05 5.78 18.98
N ILE A 187 -9.77 7.09 18.96
CA ILE A 187 -9.78 7.89 17.74
C ILE A 187 -8.38 7.91 17.13
N GLN A 188 -8.28 7.45 15.89
CA GLN A 188 -7.04 7.38 15.14
C GLN A 188 -7.18 8.18 13.83
N THR A 189 -6.11 8.86 13.43
CA THR A 189 -6.00 9.47 12.09
C THR A 189 -5.24 8.49 11.21
N TRP A 190 -5.94 7.80 10.32
CA TRP A 190 -5.37 6.79 9.45
C TRP A 190 -4.98 7.35 8.10
N SER A 191 -3.75 7.08 7.69
CA SER A 191 -3.28 7.12 6.31
C SER A 191 -3.66 5.84 5.56
N PRO A 192 -3.48 5.79 4.22
CA PRO A 192 -3.79 4.62 3.40
C PRO A 192 -3.02 3.32 3.76
N ILE A 193 -1.94 3.39 4.53
CA ILE A 193 -1.11 2.23 4.91
C ILE A 193 -1.28 1.77 6.36
N ASP A 194 -2.13 2.46 7.11
CA ASP A 194 -2.46 2.13 8.50
C ASP A 194 -3.42 0.93 8.60
N GLY A 195 -3.66 0.45 9.83
CA GLY A 195 -4.59 -0.65 10.08
C GLY A 195 -3.96 -2.04 10.07
N ALA A 196 -2.63 -2.16 10.16
CA ALA A 196 -1.93 -3.44 10.26
C ALA A 196 -2.47 -4.34 11.39
N TYR A 197 -2.94 -3.73 12.48
CA TYR A 197 -3.54 -4.45 13.61
C TYR A 197 -4.92 -5.04 13.37
N LEU A 198 -5.63 -4.65 12.30
CA LEU A 198 -6.86 -5.33 11.89
C LEU A 198 -6.52 -6.64 11.19
N LEU A 199 -5.58 -6.59 10.25
CA LEU A 199 -5.11 -7.77 9.52
C LEU A 199 -4.34 -8.73 10.43
N GLY A 200 -3.61 -8.20 11.41
CA GLY A 200 -2.87 -8.98 12.40
C GLY A 200 -3.75 -9.62 13.49
N CYS A 201 -5.04 -9.31 13.54
CA CYS A 201 -5.94 -9.90 14.53
C CYS A 201 -6.35 -11.32 14.10
N PRO A 202 -5.95 -12.39 14.82
CA PRO A 202 -6.21 -13.75 14.39
C PRO A 202 -7.70 -14.13 14.40
N THR A 203 -8.54 -13.38 15.13
CA THR A 203 -9.97 -13.64 15.26
C THR A 203 -10.84 -12.53 14.65
N ALA A 204 -10.24 -11.58 13.93
CA ALA A 204 -10.92 -10.41 13.38
C ALA A 204 -11.78 -9.66 14.44
N ALA A 205 -11.32 -9.64 15.69
CA ALA A 205 -11.99 -8.97 16.80
C ALA A 205 -11.84 -7.44 16.75
N ILE A 206 -10.94 -6.91 15.90
CA ILE A 206 -10.69 -5.47 15.78
C ILE A 206 -11.43 -4.93 14.56
N SER A 207 -12.17 -3.85 14.74
CA SER A 207 -12.88 -3.16 13.66
C SER A 207 -12.69 -1.65 13.76
N VAL A 208 -13.02 -0.95 12.67
CA VAL A 208 -13.04 0.52 12.62
C VAL A 208 -14.35 1.03 12.06
N ARG A 209 -14.74 2.22 12.53
CA ARG A 209 -15.86 2.98 11.98
C ARG A 209 -15.46 4.44 11.76
N PRO A 210 -16.03 5.15 10.76
CA PRO A 210 -15.89 6.61 10.68
C PRO A 210 -16.24 7.27 12.01
N GLU A 211 -15.45 8.25 12.46
CA GLU A 211 -15.76 8.95 13.72
C GLU A 211 -17.16 9.59 13.70
N ASP A 212 -17.57 10.10 12.54
CA ASP A 212 -18.86 10.77 12.35
C ASP A 212 -20.05 9.80 12.12
N SER A 213 -19.79 8.48 12.13
CA SER A 213 -20.88 7.50 12.01
C SER A 213 -21.57 7.33 13.37
N ALA A 214 -22.85 7.71 13.45
CA ALA A 214 -23.69 7.52 14.64
C ALA A 214 -23.63 6.06 15.10
N ALA A 215 -23.52 5.88 16.42
CA ALA A 215 -23.27 4.60 17.10
C ALA A 215 -24.34 3.54 16.82
#